data_AF-A0A956GTB0-F1
#
_entry.id   AF-A0A956GTB0-F1
#
_cell.length_a   1.000
_cell.length_b   1.000
_cell.length_c   1.000
_cell.angle_alpha   90.00
_cell.angle_beta   90.00
_cell.angle_gamma   90.00
#
_symmetry.space_group_name_H-M   'P 1'
#
loop_
_entity.id
_entity.type
_entity.pdbx_description
1 polymer ?
#
loop_
_entity_poly.entity_id
_entity_poly.type
_entity_poly.pdbx_seq_one_letter_code
_entity_poly.pdbx_strand_id
1 'polypeptide(L)'
;MGNQIRIFAASFVAVLSLAACGKSGGGGGDVADRAVKAADGACACQDFDCTKAFIAELNKLSIKEEAAVKKLPEDRAKIYKEAQSRGADCQDKLRK
;
A
#
# COMPACT_ATOMS: atom_id res chain seq x y z
N MET A 1 8.92 -41.04 29.36
CA MET A 1 9.07 -39.60 29.64
C MET A 1 9.76 -38.97 28.44
N GLY A 2 9.13 -38.00 27.79
CA GLY A 2 9.66 -37.31 26.61
C GLY A 2 8.56 -36.44 26.01
N ASN A 3 8.71 -35.14 26.20
CA ASN A 3 7.65 -34.15 26.28
C ASN A 3 7.12 -33.69 24.91
N GLN A 4 5.84 -33.36 24.88
CA GLN A 4 5.08 -32.77 23.77
C GLN A 4 5.67 -31.42 23.34
N ILE A 5 5.91 -31.22 22.03
CA ILE A 5 5.72 -29.91 21.39
C ILE A 5 5.19 -30.13 19.97
N ARG A 6 3.86 -30.10 19.83
CA ARG A 6 3.19 -29.93 18.54
C ARG A 6 3.40 -28.48 18.10
N ILE A 7 4.47 -28.22 17.36
CA ILE A 7 4.70 -26.93 16.72
C ILE A 7 3.74 -26.88 15.52
N PHE A 8 2.60 -26.21 15.70
CA PHE A 8 1.86 -25.62 14.58
C PHE A 8 2.82 -24.64 13.91
N ALA A 9 3.48 -25.10 12.85
CA ALA A 9 4.22 -24.23 11.95
C ALA A 9 3.18 -23.41 11.17
N ALA A 10 2.67 -22.36 11.81
CA ALA A 10 2.02 -21.27 11.12
C ALA A 10 3.09 -20.65 10.23
N SER A 11 3.03 -20.96 8.94
CA SER A 11 3.84 -20.36 7.90
C SER A 11 3.55 -18.87 7.86
N PHE A 12 4.22 -18.11 8.71
CA PHE A 12 4.34 -16.66 8.61
C PHE A 12 5.04 -16.38 7.27
N VAL A 13 4.25 -16.00 6.27
CA VAL A 13 4.77 -15.44 5.04
C VAL A 13 5.49 -14.16 5.44
N ALA A 14 6.81 -14.23 5.36
CA ALA A 14 7.73 -13.14 5.50
C ALA A 14 7.29 -11.96 4.62
N VAL A 15 6.75 -10.90 5.23
CA VAL A 15 6.66 -9.56 4.62
C VAL A 15 8.07 -8.96 4.64
N LEU A 16 9.00 -9.60 3.93
CA LEU A 16 10.34 -9.08 3.66
C LEU A 16 10.27 -8.35 2.31
N SER A 17 9.84 -7.09 2.32
CA SER A 17 10.11 -6.12 1.24
C SER A 17 9.99 -4.65 1.66
N LEU A 18 9.75 -4.34 2.94
CA LEU A 18 9.48 -2.96 3.38
C LEU A 18 10.73 -2.07 3.56
N ALA A 19 11.93 -2.54 3.20
CA ALA A 19 13.19 -1.85 3.54
C ALA A 19 14.10 -1.45 2.36
N ALA A 20 13.67 -1.61 1.11
CA ALA A 20 14.51 -1.34 -0.06
C ALA A 20 14.01 -0.20 -0.98
N CYS A 21 13.17 0.71 -0.49
CA CYS A 21 12.80 1.90 -1.25
C CYS A 21 13.15 3.20 -0.53
N GLY A 22 14.35 3.24 0.05
CA GLY A 22 15.00 4.49 0.38
C GLY A 22 15.84 4.97 -0.81
N LYS A 23 15.66 6.25 -1.18
CA LYS A 23 16.53 7.11 -2.00
C LYS A 23 16.07 7.42 -3.45
N SER A 24 14.98 8.17 -3.55
CA SER A 24 14.80 9.26 -4.55
C SER A 24 14.01 10.34 -3.80
N GLY A 25 14.49 11.56 -3.56
CA GLY A 25 15.07 12.46 -4.56
C GLY A 25 13.94 13.23 -5.22
N GLY A 26 13.41 14.24 -4.51
CA GLY A 26 12.64 15.41 -4.98
C GLY A 26 11.76 15.32 -6.23
N GLY A 27 10.46 15.59 -6.07
CA GLY A 27 9.57 16.03 -7.14
C GLY A 27 8.29 15.20 -7.25
N GLY A 28 7.18 15.83 -7.67
CA GLY A 28 5.83 15.24 -7.65
C GLY A 28 5.68 13.87 -8.31
N GLY A 29 6.62 13.44 -9.16
CA GLY A 29 6.67 12.06 -9.67
C GLY A 29 6.63 10.99 -8.58
N ASP A 30 7.20 11.25 -7.40
CA ASP A 30 7.23 10.29 -6.29
C ASP A 30 5.83 10.00 -5.69
N VAL A 31 4.90 10.97 -5.75
CA VAL A 31 3.52 10.82 -5.22
C VAL A 31 2.74 9.73 -5.94
N ALA A 32 2.81 9.68 -7.27
CA ALA A 32 2.07 8.68 -8.05
C ALA A 32 2.63 7.27 -7.82
N ASP A 33 3.96 7.13 -7.74
CA ASP A 33 4.62 5.85 -7.44
C ASP A 33 4.30 5.35 -6.03
N ARG A 34 4.29 6.25 -5.03
CA ARG A 34 3.85 5.91 -3.67
C ARG A 34 2.39 5.47 -3.62
N ALA A 35 1.51 6.13 -4.38
CA ALA A 35 0.12 5.73 -4.48
C ALA A 35 -0.03 4.33 -5.08
N VAL A 36 0.70 4.03 -6.17
CA VAL A 36 0.70 2.69 -6.78
C VAL A 36 1.15 1.62 -5.78
N LYS A 37 2.26 1.85 -5.07
CA LYS A 37 2.76 0.90 -4.05
C LYS A 37 1.76 0.66 -2.92
N ALA A 38 1.10 1.72 -2.45
CA ALA A 38 0.08 1.58 -1.43
C ALA A 38 -1.14 0.81 -1.95
N ALA A 39 -1.57 1.07 -3.20
CA ALA A 39 -2.66 0.34 -3.82
C ALA A 39 -2.33 -1.16 -4.02
N ASP A 40 -1.14 -1.49 -4.50
CA ASP A 40 -0.69 -2.87 -4.65
C ASP A 40 -0.59 -3.57 -3.29
N GLY A 41 -0.11 -2.87 -2.26
CA GLY A 41 -0.12 -3.37 -0.88
C GLY A 41 -1.53 -3.66 -0.36
N ALA A 42 -2.49 -2.75 -0.58
CA ALA A 42 -3.89 -2.96 -0.21
C ALA A 42 -4.50 -4.17 -0.94
N CYS A 43 -4.14 -4.39 -2.21
CA CYS A 43 -4.63 -5.52 -2.99
C CYS A 43 -3.95 -6.86 -2.65
N ALA A 44 -2.76 -6.84 -2.06
CA ALA A 44 -2.07 -8.03 -1.58
C ALA A 44 -2.58 -8.51 -0.21
N CYS A 45 -3.39 -7.70 0.49
CA CYS A 45 -3.98 -8.05 1.76
C CYS A 45 -5.03 -9.16 1.66
N GLN A 46 -5.10 -10.00 2.68
CA GLN A 46 -6.08 -11.09 2.79
C GLN A 46 -7.31 -10.71 3.64
N ASP A 47 -7.21 -9.62 4.40
CA ASP A 47 -8.25 -9.15 5.32
C ASP A 47 -8.36 -7.62 5.32
N PHE A 48 -9.50 -7.12 5.79
CA PHE A 48 -9.80 -5.70 5.81
C PHE A 48 -8.81 -4.90 6.69
N ASP A 49 -8.33 -5.46 7.80
CA ASP A 49 -7.46 -4.75 8.73
C ASP A 49 -6.10 -4.44 8.12
N CYS A 50 -5.53 -5.41 7.39
CA CYS A 50 -4.32 -5.24 6.60
C CYS A 50 -4.42 -4.05 5.62
N THR A 51 -5.59 -3.84 4.99
CA THR A 51 -5.75 -2.75 4.01
C THR A 51 -5.73 -1.36 4.65
N LYS A 52 -6.10 -1.22 5.92
CA LYS A 52 -6.28 0.09 6.58
C LYS A 52 -5.02 0.93 6.54
N ALA A 53 -3.85 0.33 6.74
CA ALA A 53 -2.57 1.04 6.72
C ALA A 53 -2.26 1.61 5.33
N PHE A 54 -2.56 0.86 4.27
CA PHE A 54 -2.35 1.28 2.89
C PHE A 54 -3.36 2.36 2.45
N ILE A 55 -4.62 2.24 2.84
CA ILE A 55 -5.64 3.27 2.59
C ILE A 55 -5.34 4.54 3.36
N ALA A 56 -4.85 4.43 4.60
CA ALA A 56 -4.40 5.59 5.36
C ALA A 56 -3.23 6.30 4.67
N GLU A 57 -2.29 5.56 4.08
CA GLU A 57 -1.19 6.16 3.31
C GLU A 57 -1.71 6.82 2.02
N LEU A 58 -2.63 6.20 1.28
CA LEU A 58 -3.29 6.80 0.10
C LEU A 58 -4.00 8.11 0.46
N ASN A 59 -4.76 8.14 1.55
CA ASN A 59 -5.44 9.34 2.04
C ASN A 59 -4.44 10.42 2.48
N LYS A 60 -3.34 10.02 3.13
CA LYS A 60 -2.28 10.92 3.56
C LYS A 60 -1.58 11.57 2.37
N LEU A 61 -1.38 10.86 1.25
CA LEU A 61 -0.88 11.46 0.01
C LEU A 61 -1.86 12.51 -0.53
N SER A 62 -3.16 12.19 -0.57
CA SER A 62 -4.19 13.13 -1.05
C SER A 62 -4.27 14.42 -0.23
N ILE A 63 -4.03 14.35 1.09
CA ILE A 63 -4.13 15.50 2.00
C ILE A 63 -2.80 16.24 2.13
N LYS A 64 -1.71 15.54 2.45
CA LYS A 64 -0.41 16.17 2.78
C LYS A 64 0.39 16.56 1.55
N GLU A 65 0.14 15.89 0.43
CA GLU A 65 0.90 16.05 -0.81
C GLU A 65 0.02 16.61 -1.92
N GLU A 66 -1.12 17.23 -1.58
CA GLU A 66 -2.08 17.81 -2.52
C GLU A 66 -1.41 18.75 -3.53
N ALA A 67 -0.46 19.57 -3.08
CA ALA A 67 0.31 20.46 -3.94
C ALA A 67 1.21 19.71 -4.94
N ALA A 68 1.73 18.53 -4.58
CA ALA A 68 2.50 17.67 -5.47
C ALA A 68 1.58 16.92 -6.43
N VAL A 69 0.42 16.43 -5.95
CA VAL A 69 -0.64 15.81 -6.79
C VAL A 69 -1.12 16.79 -7.85
N LYS A 70 -1.37 18.05 -7.50
CA LYS A 70 -1.81 19.11 -8.45
C LYS A 70 -0.75 19.47 -9.50
N LYS A 71 0.52 19.24 -9.20
CA LYS A 71 1.65 19.48 -10.11
C LYS A 71 2.03 18.24 -10.92
N LEU A 72 1.33 17.11 -10.74
CA LEU A 72 1.56 15.93 -11.55
C LEU A 72 1.24 16.21 -13.02
N PRO A 73 2.08 15.75 -13.96
CA PRO A 73 1.69 15.70 -15.36
C PRO A 73 0.51 14.73 -15.53
N GLU A 74 -0.29 14.95 -16.58
CA GLU A 74 -1.60 14.30 -16.76
C GLU A 74 -1.53 12.77 -16.73
N ASP A 75 -0.50 12.19 -17.34
CA ASP A 75 -0.23 10.75 -17.35
C ASP A 75 -0.01 10.21 -15.92
N ARG A 76 0.73 10.94 -15.09
CA ARG A 76 1.00 10.55 -13.69
C ARG A 76 -0.19 10.83 -12.78
N ALA A 77 -0.96 11.88 -13.06
CA ALA A 77 -2.20 12.17 -12.35
C ALA A 77 -3.24 11.06 -12.58
N LYS A 78 -3.31 10.52 -13.80
CA LYS A 78 -4.15 9.36 -14.12
C LYS A 78 -3.72 8.12 -13.32
N ILE A 79 -2.43 7.79 -13.33
CA ILE A 79 -1.87 6.68 -12.54
C ILE A 79 -2.17 6.84 -11.04
N TYR A 80 -2.00 8.05 -10.51
CA TYR A 80 -2.32 8.36 -9.12
C TYR A 80 -3.80 8.09 -8.80
N LYS A 81 -4.72 8.57 -9.65
CA LYS A 81 -6.17 8.33 -9.48
C LYS A 81 -6.53 6.85 -9.59
N GLU A 82 -5.97 6.15 -10.58
CA GLU A 82 -6.19 4.71 -10.74
C GLU A 82 -5.70 3.92 -9.52
N ALA A 83 -4.56 4.31 -8.93
CA ALA A 83 -4.07 3.71 -7.70
C ALA A 83 -5.00 3.98 -6.49
N GLN A 84 -5.51 5.20 -6.34
CA GLN A 84 -6.47 5.54 -5.29
C GLN A 84 -7.75 4.70 -5.39
N SER A 85 -8.31 4.58 -6.60
CA SER A 85 -9.48 3.73 -6.86
C SER A 85 -9.18 2.26 -6.59
N ARG A 86 -8.09 1.72 -7.15
CA ARG A 86 -7.70 0.32 -6.96
C ARG A 86 -7.53 -0.05 -5.49
N GLY A 87 -6.87 0.80 -4.71
CA GLY A 87 -6.71 0.59 -3.27
C GLY A 87 -8.06 0.49 -2.57
N ALA A 88 -8.96 1.45 -2.82
CA ALA A 88 -10.30 1.45 -2.25
C ALA A 88 -11.13 0.23 -2.67
N ASP A 89 -11.08 -0.17 -3.95
CA ASP A 89 -11.75 -1.36 -4.46
C ASP A 89 -11.26 -2.65 -3.78
N CYS A 90 -9.95 -2.77 -3.57
CA CYS A 90 -9.36 -3.91 -2.88
C CYS A 90 -9.76 -3.96 -1.40
N GLN A 91 -9.81 -2.81 -0.72
CA GLN A 91 -10.35 -2.72 0.63
C GLN A 91 -11.85 -3.09 0.69
N ASP A 92 -12.66 -2.58 -0.23
CA ASP A 92 -14.12 -2.81 -0.25
C ASP A 92 -14.45 -4.30 -0.44
N LYS A 93 -13.70 -4.99 -1.31
CA LYS A 93 -13.82 -6.45 -1.51
C LYS A 93 -13.63 -7.25 -0.23
N LEU A 94 -12.78 -6.78 0.68
CA LEU A 94 -12.46 -7.45 1.95
C LEU A 94 -13.37 -7.01 3.11
N ARG A 95 -14.26 -6.05 2.88
CA ARG A 95 -15.18 -5.48 3.87
C ARG A 95 -16.49 -6.27 4.01
N LYS A 96 -16.67 -7.29 3.17
CA LYS A 96 -17.83 -8.19 3.11
C LYS A 96 -17.69 -9.32 4.13
#